data_AF-E0XZC6-F1
#
_entry.id   AF-E0XZC6-F1
#
_cell.length_a   1.000
_cell.length_b   1.000
_cell.length_c   1.000
_cell.angle_alpha   90.00
_cell.angle_beta   90.00
_cell.angle_gamma   90.00
#
_symmetry.space_group_name_H-M   'P 1'
#
loop_
_entity.id
_entity.type
_entity.pdbx_description
1 polymer ?
#
loop_
_entity_poly.entity_id
_entity_poly.type
_entity_poly.pdbx_seq_one_letter_code
_entity_poly.pdbx_strand_id
1 'polypeptide(L)'
;MISAAQKAGDRSEQAIRARQVFDFLDSLVRTAQLPDTWTTDDIKSEGEAVQYSLMDPCKEFGTVVTQPHWGGFGIVKLANLSCLPGADTGVGLYVERVLPCPDECGEGAGYQIVSTQCHLRRVQTIEEFQWQVSWEKNMERPHRCLEGAAWGRVERIVLSHRSAEDSIEGVAVLRLQQIAQGLEATYRWSQAETMVLGIDAWQLSDLNRFSDLTGKEARLTSGRSHAVRVKAIIGPPRSETALPGLAIERLLVSAGRPTRG
;
A
#
# COMPACT_ATOMS: atom_id res chain seq x y z
N MET A 1 -30.56 30.78 -6.14
CA MET A 1 -31.45 29.60 -6.23
C MET A 1 -30.66 28.53 -6.97
N ILE A 2 -30.25 27.48 -6.27
CA ILE A 2 -29.41 26.41 -6.85
C ILE A 2 -30.32 25.52 -7.70
N SER A 3 -30.01 25.36 -8.98
CA SER A 3 -30.81 24.50 -9.84
C SER A 3 -30.59 23.03 -9.49
N ALA A 4 -31.63 22.20 -9.64
CA ALA A 4 -31.51 20.75 -9.39
C ALA A 4 -30.42 20.09 -10.26
N ALA A 5 -30.12 20.66 -11.43
CA ALA A 5 -29.06 20.20 -12.32
C ALA A 5 -27.65 20.49 -11.76
N GLN A 6 -27.43 21.66 -11.15
CA GLN A 6 -26.17 21.97 -10.47
C GLN A 6 -25.93 21.03 -9.28
N LYS A 7 -26.95 20.84 -8.45
CA LYS A 7 -26.89 19.89 -7.32
C LYS A 7 -26.63 18.44 -7.77
N ALA A 8 -27.14 18.04 -8.93
CA ALA A 8 -26.86 16.72 -9.51
C ALA A 8 -25.42 16.62 -10.06
N GLY A 9 -24.91 17.67 -10.72
CA GLY A 9 -23.53 17.77 -11.18
C GLY A 9 -22.52 17.70 -10.03
N ASP A 10 -22.77 18.45 -8.95
CA ASP A 10 -21.87 18.53 -7.79
C ASP A 10 -21.80 17.21 -7.01
N ARG A 11 -22.95 16.54 -6.87
CA ARG A 11 -22.98 15.17 -6.32
C ARG A 11 -22.26 14.16 -7.22
N SER A 12 -22.32 14.35 -8.54
CA SER A 12 -21.58 13.53 -9.50
C SER A 12 -20.07 13.71 -9.31
N GLU A 13 -19.61 14.94 -9.11
CA GLU A 13 -18.19 15.23 -8.87
C GLU A 13 -17.67 14.58 -7.58
N GLN A 14 -18.39 14.72 -6.46
CA GLN A 14 -18.03 14.04 -5.21
C GLN A 14 -17.96 12.51 -5.38
N ALA A 15 -18.92 11.93 -6.10
CA ALA A 15 -18.96 10.50 -6.39
C ALA A 15 -17.80 10.05 -7.29
N ILE A 16 -17.40 10.86 -8.28
CA ILE A 16 -16.24 10.58 -9.13
C ILE A 16 -14.95 10.60 -8.30
N ARG A 17 -14.73 11.62 -7.47
CA ARG A 17 -13.54 11.71 -6.60
C ARG A 17 -13.47 10.54 -5.62
N ALA A 18 -14.59 10.22 -4.98
CA ALA A 18 -14.72 9.04 -4.14
C ALA A 18 -14.31 7.77 -4.90
N ARG A 19 -14.87 7.56 -6.10
CA ARG A 19 -14.56 6.39 -6.92
C ARG A 19 -13.08 6.31 -7.26
N GLN A 20 -12.45 7.41 -7.66
CA GLN A 20 -11.01 7.46 -7.94
C GLN A 20 -10.18 7.02 -6.73
N VAL A 21 -10.50 7.53 -5.52
CA VAL A 21 -9.80 7.14 -4.29
C VAL A 21 -9.95 5.65 -4.01
N PHE A 22 -11.17 5.13 -4.03
CA PHE A 22 -11.40 3.73 -3.65
C PHE A 22 -10.97 2.74 -4.72
N ASP A 23 -11.09 3.06 -6.02
CA ASP A 23 -10.56 2.21 -7.10
C ASP A 23 -9.02 2.15 -7.02
N PHE A 24 -8.37 3.25 -6.65
CA PHE A 24 -6.93 3.28 -6.41
C PHE A 24 -6.53 2.43 -5.18
N LEU A 25 -7.25 2.57 -4.05
CA LEU A 25 -7.02 1.74 -2.87
C LEU A 25 -7.22 0.25 -3.16
N ASP A 26 -8.27 -0.10 -3.91
CA ASP A 26 -8.54 -1.48 -4.32
C ASP A 26 -7.39 -2.03 -5.19
N SER A 27 -6.84 -1.21 -6.09
CA SER A 27 -5.66 -1.57 -6.90
C SER A 27 -4.40 -1.78 -6.04
N LEU A 28 -4.16 -0.90 -5.07
CA LEU A 28 -3.04 -1.05 -4.13
C LEU A 28 -3.16 -2.34 -3.31
N VAL A 29 -4.33 -2.62 -2.73
CA VAL A 29 -4.55 -3.81 -1.90
C VAL A 29 -4.39 -5.09 -2.70
N ARG A 30 -4.84 -5.14 -3.95
CA ARG A 30 -4.67 -6.31 -4.83
C ARG A 30 -3.22 -6.66 -5.10
N THR A 31 -2.34 -5.66 -5.11
CA THR A 31 -0.89 -5.84 -5.34
C THR A 31 -0.10 -5.86 -4.04
N ALA A 32 -0.74 -5.70 -2.89
CA ALA A 32 -0.12 -5.74 -1.55
C ALA A 32 0.15 -7.18 -1.06
N GLN A 33 0.52 -8.06 -1.98
CA GLN A 33 0.87 -9.45 -1.74
C GLN A 33 1.65 -9.98 -2.94
N LEU A 34 2.28 -11.14 -2.78
CA LEU A 34 2.88 -11.86 -3.90
C LEU A 34 1.79 -12.24 -4.93
N PRO A 35 2.12 -12.18 -6.24
CA PRO A 35 1.24 -12.65 -7.30
C PRO A 35 0.83 -14.13 -7.11
N ASP A 36 -0.43 -14.46 -7.38
CA ASP A 36 -0.94 -15.83 -7.27
C ASP A 36 -0.13 -16.83 -8.13
N THR A 37 0.41 -16.38 -9.27
CA THR A 37 1.25 -17.20 -10.17
C THR A 37 2.64 -17.51 -9.61
N TRP A 38 3.05 -16.84 -8.54
CA TRP A 38 4.35 -16.98 -7.90
C TRP A 38 4.30 -17.87 -6.65
N THR A 39 3.10 -18.05 -6.09
CA THR A 39 2.85 -18.98 -5.01
C THR A 39 2.54 -20.36 -5.60
N THR A 40 3.33 -21.38 -5.27
CA THR A 40 3.00 -22.76 -5.64
C THR A 40 1.75 -23.19 -4.86
N ASP A 41 0.78 -23.77 -5.56
CA ASP A 41 -0.49 -24.29 -4.99
C ASP A 41 -0.29 -25.30 -3.83
N ASP A 42 0.93 -25.80 -3.65
CA ASP A 42 1.33 -26.75 -2.60
C ASP A 42 1.72 -26.09 -1.26
N ILE A 43 1.90 -24.77 -1.19
CA ILE A 43 2.00 -24.04 0.08
C ILE A 43 0.61 -23.58 0.52
N LYS A 44 -0.36 -24.49 0.45
CA LYS A 44 -1.53 -24.41 1.34
C LYS A 44 -1.12 -25.06 2.65
N SER A 45 -0.28 -24.39 3.43
CA SER A 45 -0.26 -24.66 4.86
C SER A 45 -1.63 -24.24 5.40
N GLU A 46 -2.56 -25.20 5.44
CA GLU A 46 -3.79 -25.07 6.21
C GLU A 46 -3.39 -24.74 7.66
N GLY A 47 -3.40 -23.46 8.01
CA GLY A 47 -3.27 -23.04 9.41
C GLY A 47 -2.17 -22.04 9.72
N GLU A 48 -1.24 -21.72 8.81
CA GLU A 48 -0.33 -20.59 9.09
C GLU A 48 -1.06 -19.28 8.82
N ALA A 49 -1.24 -18.51 9.89
CA ALA A 49 -1.60 -17.11 9.75
C ALA A 49 -0.47 -16.45 8.95
N VAL A 50 -0.71 -16.18 7.66
CA VAL A 50 0.20 -15.38 6.83
C VAL A 50 0.33 -14.01 7.51
N GLN A 51 1.37 -13.88 8.32
CA GLN A 51 1.66 -12.66 9.02
C GLN A 51 2.45 -11.79 8.04
N TYR A 52 1.74 -10.88 7.36
CA TYR A 52 2.34 -9.87 6.52
C TYR A 52 3.30 -9.03 7.37
N SER A 53 4.61 -9.26 7.21
CA SER A 53 5.64 -8.53 7.92
C SER A 53 6.03 -7.29 7.13
N LEU A 54 5.20 -6.25 7.23
CA LEU A 54 5.55 -4.93 6.72
C LEU A 54 6.89 -4.49 7.31
N MET A 55 7.79 -4.07 6.44
CA MET A 55 9.04 -3.50 6.87
C MET A 55 8.85 -2.07 7.35
N ASP A 56 9.74 -1.64 8.23
CA ASP A 56 9.75 -0.27 8.73
C ASP A 56 9.88 0.72 7.55
N PRO A 57 8.94 1.67 7.37
CA PRO A 57 8.97 2.64 6.29
C PRO A 57 10.21 3.55 6.31
N CYS A 58 11.02 3.55 7.37
CA CYS A 58 12.26 4.32 7.45
C CYS A 58 13.53 3.46 7.39
N LYS A 59 13.40 2.15 7.24
CA LYS A 59 14.53 1.26 7.00
C LYS A 59 14.58 0.87 5.53
N GLU A 60 15.73 1.09 4.91
CA GLU A 60 16.02 0.43 3.65
C GLU A 60 15.94 -1.10 3.85
N PHE A 61 15.49 -1.84 2.83
CA PHE A 61 15.87 -3.26 2.80
C PHE A 61 17.40 -3.24 2.71
N GLY A 62 18.11 -3.86 3.67
CA GLY A 62 19.57 -3.89 3.70
C GLY A 62 20.15 -4.58 2.45
N THR A 63 21.37 -5.11 2.52
CA THR A 63 22.00 -5.73 1.35
C THR A 63 21.14 -6.82 0.70
N VAL A 64 20.49 -7.67 1.51
CA VAL A 64 19.45 -8.61 1.09
C VAL A 64 18.53 -8.86 2.30
N VAL A 65 17.22 -8.77 2.11
CA VAL A 65 16.23 -9.21 3.11
C VAL A 65 15.53 -10.45 2.57
N THR A 66 15.40 -11.49 3.39
CA THR A 66 14.79 -12.76 3.00
C THR A 66 13.56 -13.06 3.85
N GLN A 67 12.42 -13.31 3.21
CA GLN A 67 11.15 -13.63 3.88
C GLN A 67 10.31 -14.61 3.04
N PRO A 68 9.47 -15.46 3.66
CA PRO A 68 8.61 -16.40 2.94
C PRO A 68 7.46 -15.72 2.19
N HIS A 69 7.04 -14.54 2.65
CA HIS A 69 5.98 -13.74 2.05
C HIS A 69 6.43 -12.29 1.92
N TRP A 70 5.81 -11.56 0.98
CA TRP A 70 6.09 -10.16 0.77
C TRP A 70 4.81 -9.36 0.49
N GLY A 71 4.87 -8.08 0.82
CA GLY A 71 3.77 -7.15 0.66
C GLY A 71 2.89 -7.05 1.89
N GLY A 72 1.93 -6.12 1.82
CA GLY A 72 0.91 -5.91 2.84
C GLY A 72 0.54 -4.44 2.92
N PHE A 73 -0.31 -4.10 3.89
CA PHE A 73 -0.62 -2.70 4.19
C PHE A 73 -0.95 -2.52 5.66
N GLY A 74 -0.73 -1.33 6.22
CA GLY A 74 -0.82 -1.06 7.65
C GLY A 74 -1.00 0.42 7.97
N ILE A 75 -1.51 0.71 9.16
CA ILE A 75 -1.62 2.09 9.64
C ILE A 75 -0.30 2.49 10.30
N VAL A 76 0.24 3.64 9.90
CA VAL A 76 1.46 4.21 10.47
C VAL A 76 1.18 5.56 11.10
N LYS A 77 1.89 5.88 12.19
CA LYS A 77 1.89 7.23 12.77
C LYS A 77 2.93 8.07 12.04
N LEU A 78 2.49 9.08 11.30
CA LEU A 78 3.37 9.87 10.43
C LEU A 78 4.45 10.62 11.23
N ALA A 79 4.11 11.11 12.42
CA ALA A 79 5.05 11.77 13.32
C ALA A 79 6.22 10.87 13.78
N ASN A 80 6.09 9.55 13.67
CA ASN A 80 7.16 8.61 14.04
C ASN A 80 8.08 8.28 12.86
N LEU A 81 7.80 8.79 11.66
CA LEU A 81 8.52 8.44 10.43
C LEU A 81 9.40 9.60 9.95
N SER A 82 10.57 9.76 10.56
CA SER A 82 11.50 10.87 10.26
C SER A 82 12.08 10.86 8.84
N CYS A 83 11.98 9.72 8.13
CA CYS A 83 12.44 9.56 6.76
C CYS A 83 11.45 10.11 5.71
N LEU A 84 10.20 10.37 6.10
CA LEU A 84 9.17 10.89 5.18
C LEU A 84 9.24 12.42 5.16
N PRO A 85 9.68 13.04 4.05
CA PRO A 85 9.72 14.49 3.96
C PRO A 85 8.31 15.07 4.04
N GLY A 86 8.15 16.12 4.86
CA GLY A 86 6.86 16.79 5.03
C GLY A 86 5.80 15.93 5.72
N ALA A 87 6.20 14.94 6.52
CA ALA A 87 5.28 14.13 7.35
C ALA A 87 4.79 14.93 8.58
N ASP A 88 3.58 15.50 8.52
CA ASP A 88 2.95 16.13 9.69
C ASP A 88 2.37 15.11 10.69
N THR A 89 1.69 15.66 11.71
CA THR A 89 0.88 14.93 12.68
C THR A 89 -0.25 14.15 12.02
N GLY A 90 -0.52 12.93 12.50
CA GLY A 90 -1.65 12.12 12.06
C GLY A 90 -1.28 10.67 11.77
N VAL A 91 -2.19 9.98 11.06
CA VAL A 91 -2.04 8.59 10.63
C VAL A 91 -2.03 8.50 9.11
N GLY A 92 -1.20 7.60 8.58
CA GLY A 92 -1.12 7.27 7.16
C GLY A 92 -1.40 5.80 6.91
N LEU A 93 -1.76 5.48 5.67
CA LEU A 93 -1.82 4.10 5.19
C LEU A 93 -0.52 3.78 4.48
N TYR A 94 0.28 2.90 5.05
CA TYR A 94 1.49 2.35 4.45
C TYR A 94 1.14 1.08 3.68
N VAL A 95 1.66 0.95 2.47
CA VAL A 95 1.44 -0.20 1.58
C VAL A 95 2.77 -0.65 1.00
N GLU A 96 3.03 -1.95 1.06
CA GLU A 96 4.09 -2.62 0.32
C GLU A 96 3.44 -3.46 -0.78
N ARG A 97 3.72 -3.14 -2.04
CA ARG A 97 3.17 -3.87 -3.19
C ARG A 97 4.25 -4.57 -4.00
N VAL A 98 3.88 -5.69 -4.59
CA VAL A 98 4.73 -6.48 -5.49
C VAL A 98 4.20 -6.38 -6.91
N LEU A 99 5.05 -5.95 -7.83
CA LEU A 99 4.75 -5.82 -9.24
C LEU A 99 5.60 -6.82 -10.04
N PRO A 100 5.00 -7.82 -10.72
CA PRO A 100 5.71 -8.69 -11.63
C PRO A 100 6.33 -7.90 -12.78
N CYS A 101 7.56 -8.23 -13.16
CA CYS A 101 8.22 -7.66 -14.32
C CYS A 101 8.70 -8.79 -15.22
N PRO A 102 7.86 -9.37 -16.10
CA PRO A 102 8.30 -10.49 -16.93
C PRO A 102 9.44 -10.09 -17.87
N ASP A 103 9.38 -8.87 -18.42
CA ASP A 103 10.30 -8.35 -19.44
C ASP A 103 11.22 -7.27 -18.87
N GLU A 104 10.68 -6.19 -18.29
CA GLU A 104 11.42 -5.09 -17.66
C GLU A 104 10.61 -4.44 -16.51
N CYS A 105 11.30 -3.87 -15.52
CA CYS A 105 10.66 -3.22 -14.36
C CYS A 105 10.60 -1.67 -14.50
N GLY A 106 10.74 -1.15 -15.71
CA GLY A 106 10.87 0.29 -15.97
C GLY A 106 12.25 0.85 -15.59
N GLU A 107 12.47 2.13 -15.89
CA GLU A 107 13.74 2.81 -15.67
C GLU A 107 14.03 3.10 -14.18
N GLY A 108 15.30 3.30 -13.85
CA GLY A 108 15.74 3.79 -12.54
C GLY A 108 15.92 2.73 -11.45
N ALA A 109 16.36 3.20 -10.29
CA ALA A 109 16.67 2.35 -9.14
C ALA A 109 15.42 1.88 -8.41
N GLY A 110 15.53 0.80 -7.64
CA GLY A 110 14.43 0.32 -6.82
C GLY A 110 14.70 -0.99 -6.12
N TYR A 111 13.67 -1.51 -5.47
CA TYR A 111 13.73 -2.80 -4.82
C TYR A 111 13.36 -3.92 -5.77
N GLN A 112 14.33 -4.75 -6.11
CA GLN A 112 14.12 -5.95 -6.88
C GLN A 112 13.74 -7.09 -5.94
N ILE A 113 12.72 -7.86 -6.30
CA ILE A 113 12.32 -9.09 -5.62
C ILE A 113 12.55 -10.29 -6.52
N VAL A 114 13.19 -11.33 -5.98
CA VAL A 114 13.45 -12.60 -6.65
C VAL A 114 13.15 -13.76 -5.72
N SER A 115 12.77 -14.90 -6.28
CA SER A 115 12.77 -16.15 -5.51
C SER A 115 14.20 -16.56 -5.17
N THR A 116 14.45 -17.13 -3.99
CA THR A 116 15.75 -17.77 -3.67
C THR A 116 16.16 -18.82 -4.71
N GLN A 117 15.19 -19.38 -5.44
CA GLN A 117 15.42 -20.34 -6.51
C GLN A 117 15.98 -19.74 -7.80
N CYS A 118 16.00 -18.41 -7.96
CA CYS A 118 16.57 -17.74 -9.12
C CYS A 118 18.00 -18.23 -9.40
N HIS A 119 18.78 -18.40 -8.32
CA HIS A 119 20.22 -18.71 -8.41
C HIS A 119 20.56 -20.19 -8.21
N LEU A 120 19.56 -21.06 -7.98
CA LEU A 120 19.79 -22.49 -7.78
C LEU A 120 20.07 -23.19 -9.12
N ARG A 121 21.10 -24.04 -9.14
CA ARG A 121 21.24 -25.05 -10.19
C ARG A 121 20.17 -26.12 -9.96
N ARG A 122 19.55 -26.64 -11.03
CA ARG A 122 18.41 -27.59 -11.12
C ARG A 122 18.28 -28.76 -10.11
N VAL A 123 19.21 -28.97 -9.17
CA VAL A 123 19.34 -30.20 -8.34
C VAL A 123 19.60 -29.91 -6.85
N GLN A 124 19.40 -28.68 -6.35
CA GLN A 124 19.48 -28.45 -4.90
C GLN A 124 18.09 -28.63 -4.25
N THR A 125 18.04 -29.51 -3.25
CA THR A 125 16.88 -29.76 -2.39
C THR A 125 16.34 -28.45 -1.86
N ILE A 126 15.03 -28.26 -1.99
CA ILE A 126 14.29 -27.04 -1.69
C ILE A 126 14.37 -26.79 -0.18
N GLU A 127 15.35 -26.00 0.26
CA GLU A 127 15.14 -25.16 1.43
C GLU A 127 14.03 -24.16 1.09
N GLU A 128 13.16 -23.92 2.06
CA GLU A 128 11.87 -23.22 1.99
C GLU A 128 11.78 -22.13 0.91
N PHE A 129 10.66 -22.10 0.17
CA PHE A 129 10.41 -21.11 -0.87
C PHE A 129 10.40 -19.70 -0.26
N GLN A 130 11.51 -18.98 -0.40
CA GLN A 130 11.71 -17.66 0.17
C GLN A 130 11.93 -16.63 -0.93
N TRP A 131 11.64 -15.39 -0.58
CA TRP A 131 11.81 -14.23 -1.45
C TRP A 131 12.93 -13.36 -0.92
N GLN A 132 13.82 -12.98 -1.81
CA GLN A 132 14.91 -12.06 -1.55
C GLN A 132 14.59 -10.71 -2.17
N VAL A 133 14.79 -9.66 -1.38
CA VAL A 133 14.65 -8.28 -1.85
C VAL A 133 15.93 -7.50 -1.60
N SER A 134 16.44 -6.87 -2.64
CA SER A 134 17.63 -6.03 -2.65
C SER A 134 17.36 -4.71 -3.37
N TRP A 135 18.14 -3.68 -3.03
CA TRP A 135 18.14 -2.43 -3.79
C TRP A 135 19.06 -2.56 -5.01
N GLU A 136 18.50 -2.30 -6.19
CA GLU A 136 19.22 -2.33 -7.45
C GLU A 136 19.23 -0.93 -8.07
N LYS A 137 20.38 -0.52 -8.60
CA LYS A 137 20.51 0.76 -9.32
C LYS A 137 19.79 0.75 -10.66
N ASN A 138 19.76 -0.42 -11.30
CA ASN A 138 19.11 -0.67 -12.57
C ASN A 138 18.15 -1.85 -12.41
N MET A 139 16.89 -1.64 -12.77
CA MET A 139 15.83 -2.63 -12.57
C MET A 139 15.70 -3.56 -13.79
N GLU A 140 16.81 -4.21 -14.14
CA GLU A 140 16.90 -5.21 -15.19
C GLU A 140 16.65 -6.62 -14.63
N ARG A 141 16.32 -7.58 -15.52
CA ARG A 141 16.18 -8.98 -15.12
C ARG A 141 17.45 -9.46 -14.43
N PRO A 142 17.36 -10.05 -13.22
CA PRO A 142 18.54 -10.46 -12.48
C PRO A 142 19.37 -11.49 -13.26
N HIS A 143 20.67 -11.20 -13.36
CA HIS A 143 21.61 -12.03 -14.09
C HIS A 143 21.70 -13.41 -13.43
N ARG A 144 21.73 -14.48 -14.24
CA ARG A 144 21.79 -15.89 -13.80
C ARG A 144 20.51 -16.45 -13.19
N CYS A 145 19.40 -15.74 -13.26
CA CYS A 145 18.09 -16.32 -12.99
C CYS A 145 17.71 -17.34 -14.07
N LEU A 146 17.13 -18.48 -13.66
CA LEU A 146 16.54 -19.43 -14.59
C LEU A 146 15.48 -18.74 -15.49
N GLU A 147 15.36 -19.22 -16.72
CA GLU A 147 14.29 -18.79 -17.62
C GLU A 147 12.93 -19.12 -16.99
N GLY A 148 12.01 -18.15 -16.99
CA GLY A 148 10.71 -18.27 -16.31
C GLY A 148 10.74 -18.10 -14.79
N ALA A 149 11.89 -17.89 -14.15
CA ALA A 149 11.94 -17.57 -12.72
C ALA A 149 11.18 -16.28 -12.40
N ALA A 150 10.42 -16.31 -11.31
CA ALA A 150 9.64 -15.18 -10.83
C ALA A 150 10.57 -14.08 -10.29
N TRP A 151 10.36 -12.86 -10.80
CA TRP A 151 11.05 -11.67 -10.34
C TRP A 151 10.20 -10.42 -10.62
N GLY A 152 10.48 -9.34 -9.89
CA GLY A 152 9.82 -8.07 -10.13
C GLY A 152 10.30 -6.95 -9.22
N ARG A 153 9.40 -5.99 -8.97
CA ARG A 153 9.65 -4.80 -8.18
C ARG A 153 8.80 -4.81 -6.91
N VAL A 154 9.41 -4.38 -5.81
CA VAL A 154 8.71 -4.01 -4.59
C VAL A 154 8.60 -2.49 -4.55
N GLU A 155 7.40 -2.01 -4.34
CA GLU A 155 7.15 -0.60 -4.11
C GLU A 155 6.56 -0.37 -2.73
N ARG A 156 6.99 0.73 -2.12
CA ARG A 156 6.47 1.19 -0.83
C ARG A 156 5.78 2.51 -1.03
N ILE A 157 4.55 2.60 -0.54
CA ILE A 157 3.67 3.75 -0.73
C ILE A 157 3.14 4.18 0.64
N VAL A 158 3.10 5.49 0.88
CA VAL A 158 2.42 6.08 2.03
C VAL A 158 1.34 7.02 1.52
N LEU A 159 0.11 6.76 1.93
CA LEU A 159 -1.01 7.67 1.77
C LEU A 159 -1.21 8.46 3.05
N SER A 160 -1.23 9.79 2.93
CA SER A 160 -1.41 10.71 4.06
C SER A 160 -2.46 11.76 3.74
N HIS A 161 -3.24 12.13 4.75
CA HIS A 161 -4.21 13.20 4.64
C HIS A 161 -3.65 14.48 5.27
N ARG A 162 -3.94 15.62 4.63
CA ARG A 162 -3.65 16.96 5.12
C ARG A 162 -4.97 17.70 5.27
N SER A 163 -5.14 18.34 6.43
CA SER A 163 -6.23 19.28 6.66
C SER A 163 -6.12 20.49 5.70
N ALA A 164 -7.14 21.33 5.62
CA ALA A 164 -7.06 22.53 4.81
C ALA A 164 -6.04 23.53 5.38
N GLU A 165 -5.92 23.56 6.70
CA GLU A 165 -5.00 24.40 7.46
C GLU A 165 -3.53 24.03 7.23
N ASP A 166 -3.25 22.72 7.09
CA ASP A 166 -1.90 22.18 6.92
C ASP A 166 -1.52 21.99 5.44
N SER A 167 -2.40 22.35 4.52
CA SER A 167 -2.26 22.11 3.08
C SER A 167 -1.86 23.37 2.32
N ILE A 168 -0.86 23.26 1.44
CA ILE A 168 -0.45 24.38 0.57
C ILE A 168 -1.53 24.76 -0.44
N GLU A 169 -2.44 23.83 -0.77
CA GLU A 169 -3.55 24.04 -1.69
C GLU A 169 -4.73 24.80 -1.05
N GLY A 170 -4.66 25.07 0.26
CA GLY A 170 -5.71 25.74 1.04
C GLY A 170 -7.00 24.94 1.15
N VAL A 171 -6.94 23.64 0.86
CA VAL A 171 -8.04 22.67 0.97
C VAL A 171 -7.51 21.34 1.50
N ALA A 172 -8.36 20.55 2.13
CA ALA A 172 -7.97 19.24 2.62
C ALA A 172 -7.64 18.29 1.45
N VAL A 173 -6.52 17.58 1.54
CA VAL A 173 -5.98 16.76 0.44
C VAL A 173 -5.56 15.37 0.89
N LEU A 174 -5.67 14.40 -0.02
CA LEU A 174 -5.02 13.10 0.10
C LEU A 174 -3.76 13.12 -0.75
N ARG A 175 -2.61 12.83 -0.12
CA ARG A 175 -1.30 12.79 -0.74
C ARG A 175 -0.71 11.39 -0.77
N LEU A 176 0.14 11.17 -1.77
CA LEU A 176 0.90 9.96 -1.97
C LEU A 176 2.40 10.26 -1.92
N GLN A 177 3.13 9.42 -1.21
CA GLN A 177 4.59 9.35 -1.26
C GLN A 177 5.01 7.94 -1.63
N GLN A 178 6.08 7.82 -2.39
CA GLN A 178 6.67 6.56 -2.79
C GLN A 178 8.20 6.63 -2.75
N ILE A 179 8.88 5.49 -2.84
CA ILE A 179 10.35 5.50 -2.91
C ILE A 179 10.80 6.09 -4.25
N ALA A 180 11.73 7.05 -4.19
CA ALA A 180 12.29 7.71 -5.36
C ALA A 180 13.13 6.72 -6.20
N GLN A 181 12.97 6.78 -7.52
CA GLN A 181 13.59 5.83 -8.47
C GLN A 181 14.78 6.44 -9.23
N GLY A 182 15.42 7.48 -8.69
CA GLY A 182 16.50 8.22 -9.39
C GLY A 182 17.81 7.43 -9.59
N LEU A 183 18.58 7.77 -10.63
CA LEU A 183 19.83 7.09 -11.03
C LEU A 183 20.96 7.12 -9.97
N GLU A 184 20.96 8.14 -9.09
CA GLU A 184 21.89 8.24 -7.95
C GLU A 184 21.23 7.88 -6.60
N ALA A 185 20.02 7.31 -6.62
CA ALA A 185 19.22 7.17 -5.41
C ALA A 185 19.84 6.17 -4.43
N THR A 186 20.37 6.72 -3.33
CA THR A 186 20.23 6.10 -2.00
C THR A 186 18.74 6.06 -1.65
N TYR A 187 18.31 5.02 -0.94
CA TYR A 187 16.96 4.89 -0.42
C TYR A 187 16.41 6.23 0.13
N ARG A 188 15.36 6.75 -0.51
CA ARG A 188 14.73 8.03 -0.14
C ARG A 188 13.28 8.06 -0.60
N TRP A 189 12.43 8.64 0.24
CA TRP A 189 11.05 8.95 -0.12
C TRP A 189 10.95 10.17 -1.04
N SER A 190 10.05 10.09 -2.02
CA SER A 190 9.66 11.19 -2.88
C SER A 190 9.01 12.33 -2.08
N GLN A 191 8.94 13.51 -2.69
CA GLN A 191 8.02 14.53 -2.21
C GLN A 191 6.58 14.01 -2.29
N ALA A 192 5.72 14.53 -1.41
CA ALA A 192 4.32 14.16 -1.39
C ALA A 192 3.59 14.78 -2.59
N GLU A 193 2.99 13.93 -3.41
CA GLU A 193 2.15 14.33 -4.53
C GLU A 193 0.69 14.36 -4.11
N THR A 194 -0.02 15.42 -4.48
CA THR A 194 -1.45 15.54 -4.22
C THR A 194 -2.24 14.66 -5.19
N MET A 195 -2.85 13.58 -4.69
CA MET A 195 -3.68 12.70 -5.49
C MET A 195 -5.09 13.25 -5.67
N VAL A 196 -5.72 13.69 -4.58
CA VAL A 196 -7.11 14.16 -4.60
C VAL A 196 -7.29 15.37 -3.68
N LEU A 197 -8.00 16.38 -4.20
CA LEU A 197 -8.42 17.57 -3.47
C LEU A 197 -9.83 17.40 -2.86
N GLY A 198 -10.07 18.03 -1.71
CA GLY A 198 -11.38 18.08 -1.07
C GLY A 198 -11.76 16.79 -0.35
N ILE A 199 -10.78 16.11 0.26
CA ILE A 199 -11.04 15.02 1.20
C ILE A 199 -11.10 15.66 2.60
N ASP A 200 -12.28 16.08 3.05
CA ASP A 200 -12.45 16.83 4.30
C ASP A 200 -12.03 16.01 5.54
N ALA A 201 -12.22 14.70 5.49
CA ALA A 201 -11.76 13.82 6.55
C ALA A 201 -11.25 12.49 6.01
N TRP A 202 -10.22 11.97 6.66
CA TRP A 202 -9.63 10.66 6.39
C TRP A 202 -9.39 9.95 7.71
N GLN A 203 -10.01 8.80 7.90
CA GLN A 203 -9.93 8.01 9.13
C GLN A 203 -9.52 6.59 8.80
N LEU A 204 -8.50 6.12 9.50
CA LEU A 204 -7.99 4.76 9.42
C LEU A 204 -8.20 4.08 10.77
N SER A 205 -8.72 2.86 10.75
CA SER A 205 -8.85 2.04 11.96
C SER A 205 -8.46 0.59 11.67
N ASP A 206 -7.65 0.02 12.55
CA ASP A 206 -7.22 -1.37 12.50
C ASP A 206 -8.33 -2.23 13.09
N LEU A 207 -8.95 -3.07 12.27
CA LEU A 207 -10.02 -3.96 12.74
C LEU A 207 -9.48 -5.20 13.47
N ASN A 208 -8.17 -5.42 13.46
CA ASN A 208 -7.54 -6.47 14.23
C ASN A 208 -7.14 -6.03 15.65
N ARG A 209 -7.39 -4.77 16.01
CA ARG A 209 -7.16 -4.23 17.36
C ARG A 209 -8.47 -3.75 17.96
N PHE A 210 -8.91 -4.40 19.04
CA PHE A 210 -9.92 -3.83 19.93
C PHE A 210 -9.21 -3.24 21.16
N SER A 211 -9.61 -2.03 21.55
CA SER A 211 -9.37 -1.56 22.91
C SER A 211 -10.46 -2.16 23.79
N ASP A 212 -10.09 -3.03 24.72
CA ASP A 212 -11.02 -3.43 25.78
C ASP A 212 -11.38 -2.18 26.62
N LEU A 213 -12.49 -2.22 27.37
CA LEU A 213 -12.97 -1.14 28.26
C LEU A 213 -11.93 -0.72 29.32
N THR A 214 -10.84 -1.45 29.43
CA THR A 214 -9.67 -1.20 30.28
C THR A 214 -8.54 -0.40 29.59
N GLY A 215 -8.70 0.00 28.32
CA GLY A 215 -7.69 0.73 27.55
C GLY A 215 -6.48 -0.11 27.13
N LYS A 216 -6.54 -1.44 27.29
CA LYS A 216 -5.53 -2.38 26.78
C LYS A 216 -5.91 -2.81 25.37
N GLU A 217 -5.02 -2.57 24.41
CA GLU A 217 -5.13 -3.10 23.04
C GLU A 217 -5.00 -4.63 23.09
N ALA A 218 -6.07 -5.34 22.75
CA ALA A 218 -6.06 -6.77 22.52
C ALA A 218 -6.11 -7.01 21.00
N ARG A 219 -5.15 -7.80 20.49
CA ARG A 219 -5.21 -8.31 19.12
C ARG A 219 -6.32 -9.36 19.05
N LEU A 220 -7.23 -9.23 18.08
CA LEU A 220 -8.08 -10.36 17.72
C LEU A 220 -7.18 -11.52 17.31
N THR A 221 -7.56 -12.70 17.78
CA THR A 221 -6.87 -13.99 17.64
C THR A 221 -6.20 -14.22 16.28
N SER A 222 -5.06 -14.90 16.32
CA SER A 222 -4.28 -15.38 15.18
C SER A 222 -5.16 -16.01 14.10
N GLY A 223 -5.30 -15.36 12.93
CA GLY A 223 -5.86 -16.05 11.78
C GLY A 223 -6.42 -15.14 10.67
N ARG A 224 -5.65 -15.09 9.59
CA ARG A 224 -6.09 -15.07 8.17
C ARG A 224 -6.22 -13.74 7.42
N SER A 225 -6.25 -12.56 8.03
CA SER A 225 -6.14 -11.31 7.24
C SER A 225 -5.83 -10.06 8.06
N HIS A 226 -4.95 -9.20 7.53
CA HIS A 226 -4.80 -7.82 7.97
C HIS A 226 -5.94 -6.98 7.37
N ALA A 227 -6.68 -6.25 8.21
CA ALA A 227 -7.86 -5.51 7.78
C ALA A 227 -7.85 -4.07 8.30
N VAL A 228 -7.92 -3.10 7.37
CA VAL A 228 -7.96 -1.67 7.68
C VAL A 228 -9.27 -1.09 7.18
N ARG A 229 -10.03 -0.51 8.08
CA ARG A 229 -11.21 0.28 7.72
C ARG A 229 -10.77 1.69 7.38
N VAL A 230 -11.15 2.13 6.19
CA VAL A 230 -10.92 3.47 5.65
C VAL A 230 -12.25 4.18 5.54
N LYS A 231 -12.37 5.33 6.22
CA LYS A 231 -13.50 6.23 6.09
C LYS A 231 -13.02 7.56 5.56
N ALA A 232 -13.62 7.99 4.45
CA ALA A 232 -13.34 9.27 3.80
C ALA A 232 -14.61 10.12 3.77
N ILE A 233 -14.48 11.42 4.03
CA ILE A 233 -15.53 12.40 3.81
C ILE A 233 -15.07 13.29 2.66
N ILE A 234 -15.78 13.27 1.54
CA ILE A 234 -15.51 14.12 0.39
C ILE A 234 -16.28 15.42 0.56
N GLY A 235 -15.56 16.53 0.65
CA GLY A 235 -16.16 17.85 0.80
C GLY A 235 -16.98 18.25 -0.43
N PRO A 236 -17.87 19.24 -0.27
CA PRO A 236 -18.58 19.79 -1.42
C PRO A 236 -17.60 20.47 -2.41
N PRO A 237 -17.97 20.57 -3.70
CA PRO A 237 -17.17 21.34 -4.64
C PRO A 237 -17.06 22.81 -4.21
N ARG A 238 -15.97 23.46 -4.61
CA ARG A 238 -15.63 24.85 -4.20
C ARG A 238 -16.72 25.87 -4.57
N SER A 239 -17.58 25.55 -5.53
CA SER A 239 -18.72 26.36 -5.95
C SER A 239 -19.87 26.40 -4.95
N GLU A 240 -19.98 25.44 -4.01
CA GLU A 240 -21.16 25.31 -3.16
C GLU A 240 -20.88 24.69 -1.77
N THR A 241 -20.48 25.51 -0.80
CA THR A 241 -20.22 25.07 0.60
C THR A 241 -21.49 24.63 1.36
N ALA A 242 -22.68 24.80 0.78
CA ALA A 242 -23.96 24.45 1.41
C ALA A 242 -24.35 22.96 1.23
N LEU A 243 -23.66 22.20 0.37
CA LEU A 243 -23.91 20.77 0.21
C LEU A 243 -23.21 19.97 1.31
N PRO A 244 -23.88 18.95 1.90
CA PRO A 244 -23.22 18.07 2.85
C PRO A 244 -22.13 17.25 2.15
N GLY A 245 -21.03 16.99 2.86
CA GLY A 245 -19.98 16.09 2.39
C GLY A 245 -20.48 14.67 2.18
N LEU A 246 -19.88 13.95 1.23
CA LEU A 246 -20.17 12.55 0.95
C LEU A 246 -19.27 11.66 1.84
N ALA A 247 -19.86 11.00 2.84
CA ALA A 247 -19.15 10.04 3.67
C ALA A 247 -19.19 8.64 3.04
N ILE A 248 -18.02 8.03 2.89
CA ILE A 248 -17.87 6.66 2.38
C ILE A 248 -16.93 5.91 3.30
N GLU A 249 -17.27 4.66 3.57
CA GLU A 249 -16.50 3.74 4.38
C GLU A 249 -16.27 2.46 3.60
N ARG A 250 -15.03 1.98 3.61
CA ARG A 250 -14.67 0.68 3.03
C ARG A 250 -13.71 -0.07 3.94
N LEU A 251 -13.80 -1.39 3.85
CA LEU A 251 -12.87 -2.29 4.51
C LEU A 251 -11.85 -2.80 3.50
N LEU A 252 -10.59 -2.50 3.74
CA LEU A 252 -9.45 -3.10 3.03
C LEU A 252 -9.08 -4.39 3.75
N VAL A 253 -9.01 -5.50 3.02
CA VAL A 253 -8.64 -6.82 3.56
C VAL A 253 -7.49 -7.37 2.73
N SER A 254 -6.42 -7.81 3.39
CA SER A 254 -5.42 -8.64 2.73
C SER A 254 -6.05 -10.01 2.46
N ALA A 255 -6.58 -10.23 1.26
CA ALA A 255 -7.31 -11.45 0.94
C ALA A 255 -6.39 -12.49 0.31
N GLY A 256 -6.15 -13.60 1.02
CA GLY A 256 -6.27 -14.91 0.38
C GLY A 256 -7.74 -15.08 -0.04
N ARG A 257 -8.01 -15.47 -1.30
CA ARG A 257 -9.39 -15.61 -1.82
C ARG A 257 -10.29 -16.35 -0.83
N PRO A 258 -11.58 -15.97 -0.69
CA PRO A 258 -12.55 -16.88 -0.13
C PRO A 258 -12.62 -18.11 -1.04
N THR A 259 -12.40 -19.29 -0.49
CA THR A 259 -12.76 -20.55 -1.13
C THR A 259 -14.24 -20.49 -1.50
N ARG A 260 -14.55 -20.47 -2.79
CA ARG A 260 -15.92 -20.71 -3.25
C ARG A 260 -16.29 -22.14 -2.80
N GLY A 261 -17.25 -22.24 -1.91
CA GLY A 261 -18.02 -23.48 -1.69
C GLY A 261 -19.04 -23.67 -2.79
#